data_AF-A0A6B3C0V3-F1
#
_entry.id   AF-A0A6B3C0V3-F1
#
_cell.length_a   1.000
_cell.length_b   1.000
_cell.length_c   1.000
_cell.angle_alpha   90.00
_cell.angle_beta   90.00
_cell.angle_gamma   90.00
#
_symmetry.space_group_name_H-M   'P 1'
#
loop_
_entity.id
_entity.type
_entity.pdbx_description
1 polymer ?
#
loop_
_entity_poly.entity_id
_entity_poly.type
_entity_poly.pdbx_seq_one_letter_code
_entity_poly.pdbx_strand_id
1 'polypeptide(L)'
;MRVTRVMRVHKNQLSRGARALGSAVLMLGLAATPAVADASPSASPSDGSSAPTSAGTSFRTATEIDQGQQATASGSAGDYLYWSFPADAGQRPTVKATVKLPDTHASETWQLDVYDGLRRRQACQYGAQTRTAASGTASVELACTLRTVRAWSEQWANDPLPGTYYLRLTTVNLATSDLGLPVGAEVRVDSKDIGGAAAVDGSLAEPLVPGIAVKSEDTEDSSTTSAVLSSIEPDDGWSSGWWSDRWVWTALGGALAALAGVGGYALTRGSGRPRQVPPGA
;
A
#
# COMPACT_ATOMS: atom_id res chain seq x y z
N MET A 1 8.49 64.59 -7.97
CA MET A 1 9.13 63.41 -8.60
C MET A 1 8.06 62.64 -9.39
N ARG A 2 8.01 62.84 -10.71
CA ARG A 2 7.20 62.07 -11.66
C ARG A 2 8.13 61.78 -12.84
N VAL A 3 8.50 60.52 -13.02
CA VAL A 3 9.36 60.09 -14.12
C VAL A 3 8.52 59.24 -15.06
N THR A 4 8.24 59.85 -16.22
CA THR A 4 7.61 59.28 -17.40
C THR A 4 8.56 58.25 -18.03
N ARG A 5 8.11 57.01 -18.30
CA ARG A 5 8.90 56.05 -19.08
C ARG A 5 8.14 55.57 -20.33
N VAL A 6 8.59 56.15 -21.42
CA VAL A 6 8.52 55.86 -22.86
C VAL A 6 8.12 54.43 -23.27
N MET A 7 7.06 54.34 -24.07
CA MET A 7 6.79 53.23 -25.00
C MET A 7 7.78 53.29 -26.17
N ARG A 8 8.37 52.15 -26.56
CA ARG A 8 9.07 52.03 -27.85
C ARG A 8 8.62 50.77 -28.57
N VAL A 9 7.75 50.98 -29.56
CA VAL A 9 7.39 50.04 -30.63
C VAL A 9 8.57 49.94 -31.59
N HIS A 10 9.00 48.74 -31.97
CA HIS A 10 9.82 48.52 -33.16
C HIS A 10 9.12 47.50 -34.07
N LYS A 11 8.85 47.98 -35.28
CA LYS A 11 8.09 47.34 -36.35
C LYS A 11 9.06 46.73 -37.36
N ASN A 12 8.79 45.48 -37.74
CA ASN A 12 9.15 44.72 -38.96
C ASN A 12 10.33 45.17 -39.82
N GLN A 13 11.21 44.20 -40.11
CA GLN A 13 11.77 44.01 -41.45
C GLN A 13 11.63 42.54 -41.85
N LEU A 14 11.02 42.34 -43.02
CA LEU A 14 10.64 41.08 -43.67
C LEU A 14 11.44 40.99 -44.97
N SER A 15 12.23 39.94 -45.14
CA SER A 15 12.75 39.51 -46.44
C SER A 15 13.10 38.01 -46.33
N ARG A 16 12.20 37.12 -46.77
CA ARG A 16 12.24 36.43 -48.08
C ARG A 16 13.57 35.72 -48.37
N GLY A 17 13.61 34.42 -48.04
CA GLY A 17 14.50 33.43 -48.63
C GLY A 17 13.71 32.14 -48.85
N ALA A 18 13.60 31.71 -50.10
CA ALA A 18 12.70 30.66 -50.56
C ALA A 18 13.23 29.24 -50.31
N ARG A 19 12.27 28.34 -50.04
CA ARG A 19 12.21 26.90 -50.36
C ARG A 19 13.51 26.19 -50.78
N ALA A 20 13.89 25.19 -49.98
CA ALA A 20 14.33 23.90 -50.51
C ALA A 20 13.69 22.78 -49.67
N LEU A 21 12.90 21.95 -50.34
CA LEU A 21 12.41 20.66 -49.87
C LEU A 21 13.60 19.69 -49.85
N GLY A 22 13.82 19.04 -48.71
CA GLY A 22 14.72 17.89 -48.59
C GLY A 22 14.01 16.83 -47.76
N SER A 23 13.44 15.85 -48.45
CA SER A 23 12.80 14.66 -47.89
C SER A 23 13.83 13.87 -47.07
N ALA A 24 13.74 13.91 -45.74
CA ALA A 24 14.50 13.02 -44.89
C ALA A 24 13.72 11.69 -44.76
N VAL A 25 14.26 10.68 -45.43
CA VAL A 25 13.84 9.28 -45.46
C VAL A 25 13.88 8.68 -44.05
N LEU A 26 12.85 7.89 -43.75
CA LEU A 26 12.76 6.94 -42.64
C LEU A 26 13.97 5.99 -42.62
N MET A 27 14.77 6.07 -41.56
CA MET A 27 15.62 4.98 -41.06
C MET A 27 15.58 5.03 -39.53
N LEU A 28 14.41 4.77 -38.95
CA LEU A 28 14.32 4.37 -37.54
C LEU A 28 14.66 2.89 -37.47
N GLY A 29 15.96 2.61 -37.35
CA GLY A 29 16.46 1.29 -37.03
C GLY A 29 15.90 0.86 -35.67
N LEU A 30 15.04 -0.15 -35.69
CA LEU A 30 14.71 -0.96 -34.53
C LEU A 30 15.99 -1.64 -34.02
N ALA A 31 16.56 -1.08 -32.97
CA ALA A 31 17.42 -1.81 -32.04
C ALA A 31 17.13 -1.28 -30.62
N ALA A 32 15.87 -1.42 -30.19
CA ALA A 32 15.58 -1.43 -28.77
C ALA A 32 16.01 -2.80 -28.25
N THR A 33 17.29 -2.95 -27.94
CA THR A 33 17.71 -3.98 -26.99
C THR A 33 16.97 -3.70 -25.69
N PRO A 34 16.36 -4.69 -25.01
CA PRO A 34 15.88 -4.46 -23.67
C PRO A 34 17.09 -4.01 -22.85
N ALA A 35 17.08 -2.75 -22.42
CA ALA A 35 17.92 -2.34 -21.31
C ALA A 35 17.40 -3.16 -20.15
N VAL A 36 18.08 -4.27 -19.86
CA VAL A 36 17.97 -4.94 -18.58
C VAL A 36 18.31 -3.86 -17.57
N ALA A 37 17.27 -3.35 -16.90
CA ALA A 37 17.46 -2.46 -15.78
C ALA A 37 18.38 -3.22 -14.83
N ASP A 38 19.56 -2.67 -14.62
CA ASP A 38 20.51 -3.14 -13.63
C ASP A 38 19.73 -3.13 -12.31
N ALA A 39 19.33 -4.33 -11.87
CA ALA A 39 18.79 -4.54 -10.55
C ALA A 39 19.93 -4.28 -9.59
N SER A 40 20.13 -3.00 -9.26
CA SER A 40 20.94 -2.61 -8.13
C SER A 40 20.38 -3.41 -6.95
N PRO A 41 21.17 -4.27 -6.29
CA PRO A 41 20.68 -5.04 -5.18
C PRO A 41 20.24 -4.02 -4.13
N SER A 42 18.92 -3.89 -3.98
CA SER A 42 18.33 -3.11 -2.90
C SER A 42 18.98 -3.63 -1.63
N ALA A 43 19.60 -2.74 -0.88
CA ALA A 43 20.23 -3.08 0.38
C ALA A 43 19.14 -3.67 1.26
N SER A 44 19.16 -5.00 1.43
CA SER A 44 18.38 -5.65 2.47
C SER A 44 18.73 -4.96 3.78
N PRO A 45 17.77 -4.41 4.54
CA PRO A 45 18.02 -4.05 5.92
C PRO A 45 18.45 -5.35 6.60
N SER A 46 19.76 -5.47 6.82
CA SER A 46 20.35 -6.55 7.60
C SER A 46 20.33 -6.10 9.05
N ASP A 47 19.15 -5.75 9.54
CA ASP A 47 18.95 -5.59 10.98
C ASP A 47 18.43 -6.92 11.49
N GLY A 48 19.38 -7.72 11.98
CA GLY A 48 19.17 -8.98 12.66
C GLY A 48 18.44 -8.80 14.00
N SER A 49 17.30 -8.14 14.00
CA SER A 49 16.37 -8.20 15.11
C SER A 49 15.73 -9.58 15.07
N SER A 50 16.04 -10.39 16.09
CA SER A 50 15.44 -11.72 16.21
C SER A 50 13.93 -11.57 16.25
N ALA A 51 13.21 -12.42 15.50
CA ALA A 51 11.75 -12.32 15.44
C ALA A 51 11.15 -12.37 16.86
N PRO A 52 10.11 -11.57 17.15
CA PRO A 52 9.60 -11.43 18.50
C PRO A 52 9.11 -12.77 19.05
N THR A 53 9.51 -13.05 20.28
CA THR A 53 9.22 -14.31 21.00
C THR A 53 8.21 -14.14 22.13
N SER A 54 7.59 -12.97 22.23
CA SER A 54 6.56 -12.64 23.21
C SER A 54 5.36 -11.97 22.56
N ALA A 55 4.20 -12.13 23.17
CA ALA A 55 2.99 -11.38 22.85
C ALA A 55 2.73 -10.32 23.92
N GLY A 56 2.02 -9.27 23.52
CA GLY A 56 1.41 -8.34 24.45
C GLY A 56 0.21 -8.95 25.17
N THR A 57 -0.18 -8.32 26.28
CA THR A 57 -1.36 -8.71 27.09
C THR A 57 -2.53 -7.75 26.93
N SER A 58 -2.33 -6.64 26.20
CA SER A 58 -3.36 -5.64 25.90
C SER A 58 -3.07 -4.93 24.57
N PHE A 59 -4.06 -4.21 24.05
CA PHE A 59 -3.85 -3.33 22.88
C PHE A 59 -2.70 -2.33 23.02
N ARG A 60 -2.42 -1.86 24.24
CA ARG A 60 -1.37 -0.85 24.49
C ARG A 60 0.02 -1.46 24.61
N THR A 61 0.08 -2.77 24.84
CA THR A 61 1.31 -3.54 25.05
C THR A 61 1.50 -4.57 23.96
N ALA A 62 0.71 -4.49 22.88
CA ALA A 62 0.77 -5.40 21.75
C ALA A 62 2.19 -5.44 21.20
N THR A 63 2.72 -6.64 20.98
CA THR A 63 4.06 -6.78 20.43
C THR A 63 4.03 -6.43 18.96
N GLU A 64 4.86 -5.49 18.58
CA GLU A 64 5.07 -5.05 17.21
C GLU A 64 5.70 -6.17 16.35
N ILE A 65 5.11 -6.43 15.17
CA ILE A 65 5.58 -7.42 14.20
C ILE A 65 5.57 -6.82 12.80
N ASP A 66 6.64 -7.08 12.05
CA ASP A 66 6.72 -6.68 10.65
C ASP A 66 5.94 -7.63 9.74
N GLN A 67 5.45 -7.10 8.62
CA GLN A 67 4.87 -7.96 7.60
C GLN A 67 5.96 -8.89 7.03
N GLY A 68 5.61 -10.13 6.77
CA GLY A 68 6.56 -11.14 6.31
C GLY A 68 7.49 -11.69 7.40
N GLN A 69 7.32 -11.28 8.67
CA GLN A 69 8.02 -11.85 9.82
C GLN A 69 7.11 -12.84 10.57
N GLN A 70 7.68 -13.93 11.09
CA GLN A 70 6.94 -14.87 11.96
C GLN A 70 7.27 -14.57 13.42
N ALA A 71 6.27 -14.16 14.19
CA ALA A 71 6.35 -13.98 15.62
C ALA A 71 5.92 -15.25 16.37
N THR A 72 6.48 -15.45 17.55
CA THR A 72 6.11 -16.55 18.44
C THR A 72 5.79 -16.02 19.83
N ALA A 73 5.01 -16.77 20.61
CA ALA A 73 4.82 -16.50 22.03
C ALA A 73 4.48 -17.79 22.77
N SER A 74 4.95 -17.89 24.00
CA SER A 74 4.39 -18.81 24.99
C SER A 74 3.31 -18.07 25.79
N GLY A 75 2.24 -18.77 26.12
CA GLY A 75 1.16 -18.24 26.95
C GLY A 75 0.38 -19.37 27.59
N SER A 76 -0.80 -19.02 28.12
CA SER A 76 -1.67 -19.98 28.76
C SER A 76 -3.05 -19.99 28.09
N ALA A 77 -3.71 -21.14 28.07
CA ALA A 77 -5.09 -21.23 27.62
C ALA A 77 -5.99 -20.31 28.49
N GLY A 78 -6.73 -19.43 27.83
CA GLY A 78 -7.52 -18.37 28.46
C GLY A 78 -6.87 -16.99 28.45
N ASP A 79 -5.59 -16.88 28.09
CA ASP A 79 -4.93 -15.58 27.91
C ASP A 79 -5.43 -14.86 26.65
N TYR A 80 -5.18 -13.56 26.62
CA TYR A 80 -5.29 -12.75 25.41
C TYR A 80 -3.90 -12.36 24.94
N LEU A 81 -3.51 -12.88 23.78
CA LEU A 81 -2.21 -12.60 23.16
C LEU A 81 -2.39 -11.53 22.09
N TYR A 82 -1.60 -10.44 22.18
CA TYR A 82 -1.71 -9.29 21.31
C TYR A 82 -0.44 -9.02 20.51
N TRP A 83 -0.62 -8.73 19.23
CA TRP A 83 0.42 -8.22 18.33
C TRP A 83 -0.11 -7.04 17.53
N SER A 84 0.79 -6.24 16.96
CA SER A 84 0.43 -5.15 16.06
C SER A 84 1.31 -5.12 14.82
N PHE A 85 0.73 -4.74 13.69
CA PHE A 85 1.43 -4.62 12.40
C PHE A 85 0.90 -3.40 11.63
N PRO A 86 1.71 -2.75 10.79
CA PRO A 86 1.29 -1.64 9.96
C PRO A 86 0.57 -2.19 8.72
N ALA A 87 -0.41 -1.48 8.17
CA ALA A 87 -0.88 -1.77 6.80
C ALA A 87 -1.32 -0.50 6.09
N ASP A 88 -0.83 -0.28 4.88
CA ASP A 88 -1.09 0.92 4.07
C ASP A 88 -2.15 0.70 2.99
N ALA A 89 -2.62 1.80 2.39
CA ALA A 89 -3.55 1.77 1.27
C ALA A 89 -3.07 0.87 0.13
N GLY A 90 -4.00 0.16 -0.50
CA GLY A 90 -3.71 -0.79 -1.59
C GLY A 90 -3.24 -2.17 -1.11
N GLN A 91 -2.79 -2.27 0.15
CA GLN A 91 -2.40 -3.55 0.73
C GLN A 91 -3.61 -4.41 1.11
N ARG A 92 -3.45 -5.72 1.01
CA ARG A 92 -4.42 -6.71 1.52
C ARG A 92 -3.72 -7.70 2.47
N PRO A 93 -3.67 -7.38 3.77
CA PRO A 93 -3.05 -8.24 4.76
C PRO A 93 -3.77 -9.58 4.94
N THR A 94 -3.00 -10.62 5.18
CA THR A 94 -3.43 -11.96 5.58
C THR A 94 -2.69 -12.36 6.85
N VAL A 95 -3.45 -12.42 7.93
CA VAL A 95 -2.99 -12.88 9.23
C VAL A 95 -3.17 -14.40 9.29
N LYS A 96 -2.13 -15.11 9.71
CA LYS A 96 -2.18 -16.54 10.02
C LYS A 96 -1.71 -16.73 11.45
N ALA A 97 -2.45 -17.52 12.21
CA ALA A 97 -2.08 -17.90 13.56
C ALA A 97 -2.15 -19.42 13.70
N THR A 98 -1.10 -20.00 14.28
CA THR A 98 -1.05 -21.41 14.65
C THR A 98 -0.90 -21.51 16.15
N VAL A 99 -1.80 -22.23 16.79
CA VAL A 99 -1.76 -22.50 18.24
C VAL A 99 -1.33 -23.94 18.45
N LYS A 100 -0.27 -24.15 19.21
CA LYS A 100 0.19 -25.46 19.67
C LYS A 100 -0.42 -25.74 21.03
N LEU A 101 -1.10 -26.88 21.13
CA LEU A 101 -1.84 -27.29 22.31
C LEU A 101 -1.05 -28.34 23.09
N PRO A 102 -1.26 -28.45 24.41
CA PRO A 102 -0.66 -29.51 25.22
C PRO A 102 -1.24 -30.88 24.83
N ASP A 103 -0.55 -31.97 25.16
CA ASP A 103 -1.00 -33.33 24.79
C ASP A 103 -2.37 -33.70 25.38
N THR A 104 -2.70 -33.16 26.56
CA THR A 104 -3.97 -33.40 27.25
C THR A 104 -4.71 -32.08 27.41
N HIS A 105 -5.85 -31.97 26.72
CA HIS A 105 -6.81 -30.89 26.81
C HIS A 105 -8.18 -31.40 26.38
N ALA A 106 -9.24 -30.79 26.91
CA ALA A 106 -10.60 -30.95 26.43
C ALA A 106 -10.80 -30.21 25.10
N SER A 107 -12.01 -30.34 24.53
CA SER A 107 -12.34 -29.57 23.34
C SER A 107 -12.43 -28.08 23.68
N GLU A 108 -11.77 -27.25 22.89
CA GLU A 108 -11.72 -25.81 23.07
C GLU A 108 -11.84 -25.05 21.76
N THR A 109 -12.33 -23.82 21.80
CA THR A 109 -12.49 -22.98 20.60
C THR A 109 -11.59 -21.76 20.66
N TRP A 110 -10.74 -21.63 19.64
CA TRP A 110 -9.82 -20.51 19.46
C TRP A 110 -10.38 -19.48 18.51
N GLN A 111 -10.08 -18.21 18.76
CA GLN A 111 -10.52 -17.06 17.99
C GLN A 111 -9.37 -16.10 17.70
N LEU A 112 -9.26 -15.72 16.43
CA LEU A 112 -8.36 -14.69 15.90
C LEU A 112 -9.18 -13.47 15.47
N ASP A 113 -9.02 -12.38 16.20
CA ASP A 113 -9.60 -11.08 15.86
C ASP A 113 -8.54 -10.12 15.34
N VAL A 114 -8.93 -9.30 14.37
CA VAL A 114 -8.11 -8.21 13.82
C VAL A 114 -8.87 -6.91 14.04
N TYR A 115 -8.20 -5.90 14.59
CA TYR A 115 -8.74 -4.58 14.85
C TYR A 115 -7.92 -3.53 14.09
N ASP A 116 -8.57 -2.47 13.62
CA ASP A 116 -7.85 -1.31 13.08
C ASP A 116 -7.37 -0.36 14.21
N GLY A 117 -6.69 0.73 13.85
CA GLY A 117 -6.22 1.73 14.80
C GLY A 117 -7.33 2.44 15.59
N LEU A 118 -8.57 2.41 15.09
CA LEU A 118 -9.78 2.88 15.79
C LEU A 118 -10.38 1.81 16.72
N ARG A 119 -9.71 0.66 16.88
CA ARG A 119 -10.17 -0.51 17.62
C ARG A 119 -11.50 -1.07 17.14
N ARG A 120 -11.81 -0.89 15.86
CA ARG A 120 -12.97 -1.52 15.21
C ARG A 120 -12.54 -2.90 14.72
N ARG A 121 -13.29 -3.93 15.10
CA ARG A 121 -13.05 -5.30 14.60
C ARG A 121 -13.26 -5.35 13.10
N GLN A 122 -12.24 -5.76 12.37
CA GLN A 122 -12.30 -5.92 10.93
C GLN A 122 -12.83 -7.31 10.57
N ALA A 123 -13.72 -7.35 9.59
CA ALA A 123 -14.20 -8.60 9.03
C ALA A 123 -13.17 -9.17 8.04
N CYS A 124 -12.94 -10.48 8.09
CA CYS A 124 -12.10 -11.15 7.12
C CYS A 124 -12.89 -11.45 5.86
N GLN A 125 -12.31 -11.12 4.72
CA GLN A 125 -12.82 -11.52 3.42
C GLN A 125 -12.68 -13.04 3.21
N TYR A 126 -11.59 -13.63 3.71
CA TYR A 126 -11.30 -15.05 3.63
C TYR A 126 -10.63 -15.56 4.92
N GLY A 127 -10.67 -16.88 5.13
CA GLY A 127 -10.04 -17.55 6.27
C GLY A 127 -11.01 -17.87 7.41
N ALA A 128 -10.59 -18.79 8.27
CA ALA A 128 -11.34 -19.18 9.46
C ALA A 128 -10.80 -18.42 10.68
N GLN A 129 -11.55 -17.44 11.17
CA GLN A 129 -11.21 -16.70 12.38
C GLN A 129 -11.45 -17.49 13.66
N THR A 130 -12.26 -18.54 13.59
CA THR A 130 -12.63 -19.34 14.74
C THR A 130 -12.53 -20.81 14.36
N ARG A 131 -11.89 -21.62 15.22
CA ARG A 131 -11.81 -23.07 15.07
C ARG A 131 -11.88 -23.76 16.41
N THR A 132 -12.57 -24.89 16.42
CA THR A 132 -12.67 -25.78 17.58
C THR A 132 -11.64 -26.89 17.44
N ALA A 133 -10.78 -27.04 18.44
CA ALA A 133 -9.90 -28.18 18.62
C ALA A 133 -10.69 -29.28 19.34
N ALA A 134 -10.67 -30.50 18.80
CA ALA A 134 -11.13 -31.66 19.55
C ALA A 134 -10.07 -32.05 20.59
N SER A 135 -10.43 -32.81 21.61
CA SER A 135 -9.46 -33.33 22.58
C SER A 135 -8.34 -34.11 21.88
N GLY A 136 -7.08 -33.85 22.25
CA GLY A 136 -5.90 -34.49 21.63
C GLY A 136 -5.50 -33.90 20.28
N THR A 137 -6.03 -32.73 19.90
CA THR A 137 -5.59 -31.99 18.72
C THR A 137 -4.27 -31.28 19.03
N ALA A 138 -3.19 -31.61 18.34
CA ALA A 138 -1.88 -31.01 18.62
C ALA A 138 -1.79 -29.51 18.27
N SER A 139 -2.53 -29.06 17.25
CA SER A 139 -2.51 -27.66 16.84
C SER A 139 -3.80 -27.18 16.16
N VAL A 140 -4.04 -25.87 16.25
CA VAL A 140 -5.16 -25.18 15.59
C VAL A 140 -4.63 -24.06 14.70
N GLU A 141 -5.06 -24.05 13.45
CA GLU A 141 -4.72 -23.00 12.48
C GLU A 141 -5.91 -22.07 12.24
N LEU A 142 -5.65 -20.77 12.35
CA LEU A 142 -6.60 -19.68 12.12
C LEU A 142 -6.05 -18.76 11.05
N ALA A 143 -6.94 -18.15 10.27
CA ALA A 143 -6.55 -17.20 9.26
C ALA A 143 -7.58 -16.09 9.08
N CYS A 144 -7.09 -14.89 8.80
CA CYS A 144 -7.89 -13.74 8.45
C CYS A 144 -7.23 -12.97 7.31
N THR A 145 -7.77 -13.07 6.10
CA THR A 145 -7.44 -12.15 5.01
C THR A 145 -8.39 -10.97 5.08
N LEU A 146 -7.86 -9.77 5.28
CA LEU A 146 -8.65 -8.54 5.29
C LEU A 146 -9.15 -8.18 3.89
N ARG A 147 -10.10 -7.26 3.83
CA ARG A 147 -10.35 -6.50 2.60
C ARG A 147 -9.15 -5.58 2.32
N THR A 148 -9.01 -5.13 1.08
CA THR A 148 -7.98 -4.16 0.72
C THR A 148 -8.14 -2.90 1.54
N VAL A 149 -7.03 -2.44 2.13
CA VAL A 149 -6.95 -1.19 2.86
C VAL A 149 -7.16 -0.03 1.89
N ARG A 150 -8.11 0.85 2.19
CA ARG A 150 -8.48 1.97 1.33
C ARG A 150 -7.88 3.26 1.87
N ALA A 151 -7.34 4.08 0.98
CA ALA A 151 -6.82 5.40 1.36
C ALA A 151 -7.89 6.33 1.96
N TRP A 152 -9.19 6.06 1.79
CA TRP A 152 -10.28 6.81 2.40
C TRP A 152 -11.55 5.95 2.58
N SER A 153 -12.42 6.32 3.52
CA SER A 153 -13.76 5.75 3.68
C SER A 153 -14.76 6.77 4.22
N GLU A 154 -16.04 6.55 3.94
CA GLU A 154 -17.14 7.28 4.58
C GLU A 154 -17.20 6.97 6.09
N GLN A 155 -17.77 7.90 6.88
CA GLN A 155 -17.83 7.78 8.34
C GLN A 155 -18.67 6.59 8.84
N TRP A 156 -19.67 6.16 8.06
CA TRP A 156 -20.51 5.01 8.37
C TRP A 156 -19.96 3.69 7.81
N ALA A 157 -18.86 3.73 7.06
CA ALA A 157 -18.25 2.54 6.48
C ALA A 157 -17.22 1.90 7.43
N ASN A 158 -17.15 0.57 7.39
CA ASN A 158 -16.16 -0.22 8.13
C ASN A 158 -15.05 -0.72 7.20
N ASP A 159 -14.70 0.05 6.18
CA ASP A 159 -13.58 -0.30 5.30
C ASP A 159 -12.25 -0.20 6.07
N PRO A 160 -11.31 -1.15 5.86
CA PRO A 160 -9.99 -1.05 6.45
C PRO A 160 -9.27 0.21 5.96
N LEU A 161 -8.64 0.94 6.88
CA LEU A 161 -7.97 2.22 6.64
C LEU A 161 -6.47 2.13 6.99
N PRO A 162 -5.59 2.94 6.38
CA PRO A 162 -4.17 2.95 6.68
C PRO A 162 -3.90 3.18 8.16
N GLY A 163 -3.01 2.41 8.75
CA GLY A 163 -2.60 2.57 10.15
C GLY A 163 -2.12 1.28 10.80
N THR A 164 -2.02 1.31 12.13
CA THR A 164 -1.64 0.15 12.93
C THR A 164 -2.84 -0.75 13.15
N TYR A 165 -2.70 -2.03 12.81
CA TYR A 165 -3.67 -3.07 13.08
C TYR A 165 -3.25 -3.88 14.28
N TYR A 166 -4.22 -4.38 15.03
CA TYR A 166 -4.02 -5.16 16.24
C TYR A 166 -4.62 -6.54 16.10
N LEU A 167 -3.84 -7.54 16.45
CA LEU A 167 -4.24 -8.94 16.53
C LEU A 167 -4.60 -9.27 17.95
N ARG A 168 -5.66 -10.05 18.13
CA ARG A 168 -5.99 -10.70 19.40
C ARG A 168 -6.26 -12.16 19.15
N LEU A 169 -5.45 -13.01 19.76
CA LEU A 169 -5.63 -14.46 19.79
C LEU A 169 -6.08 -14.87 21.19
N THR A 170 -7.16 -15.64 21.29
CA THR A 170 -7.73 -16.06 22.57
C THR A 170 -8.64 -17.29 22.41
N THR A 171 -9.02 -17.90 23.53
CA THR A 171 -10.05 -18.95 23.58
C THR A 171 -11.41 -18.37 23.98
N VAL A 172 -12.48 -18.86 23.37
CA VAL A 172 -13.87 -18.39 23.63
C VAL A 172 -14.80 -19.47 24.15
N ASN A 173 -14.34 -20.72 24.17
CA ASN A 173 -15.05 -21.84 24.76
C ASN A 173 -14.00 -22.80 25.33
N LEU A 174 -13.61 -22.56 26.58
CA LEU A 174 -12.53 -23.25 27.28
C LEU A 174 -13.09 -23.94 28.52
N ALA A 175 -12.77 -25.22 28.71
CA ALA A 175 -13.12 -25.93 29.92
C ALA A 175 -12.35 -25.34 31.11
N THR A 176 -12.99 -25.18 32.27
CA THR A 176 -12.33 -24.64 33.48
C THR A 176 -11.12 -25.48 33.92
N SER A 177 -11.12 -26.79 33.62
CA SER A 177 -9.99 -27.69 33.89
C SER A 177 -8.74 -27.33 33.09
N ASP A 178 -8.90 -26.65 31.96
CA ASP A 178 -7.84 -26.38 31.00
C ASP A 178 -7.34 -24.94 31.08
N LEU A 179 -7.97 -24.11 31.91
CA LEU A 179 -7.53 -22.75 32.17
C LEU A 179 -6.09 -22.76 32.71
N GLY A 180 -5.21 -21.97 32.08
CA GLY A 180 -3.82 -21.85 32.49
C GLY A 180 -2.89 -22.95 31.95
N LEU A 181 -3.40 -23.91 31.16
CA LEU A 181 -2.53 -24.87 30.48
C LEU A 181 -1.57 -24.16 29.51
N PRO A 182 -0.31 -24.61 29.39
CA PRO A 182 0.67 -23.97 28.54
C PRO A 182 0.31 -24.14 27.06
N VAL A 183 0.39 -23.05 26.30
CA VAL A 183 0.17 -23.03 24.85
C VAL A 183 1.32 -22.29 24.15
N GLY A 184 1.61 -22.70 22.92
CA GLY A 184 2.50 -21.96 22.03
C GLY A 184 1.68 -21.29 20.93
N ALA A 185 1.95 -20.02 20.63
CA ALA A 185 1.35 -19.31 19.51
C ALA A 185 2.42 -18.91 18.51
N GLU A 186 2.12 -19.08 17.23
CA GLU A 186 2.89 -18.56 16.12
C GLU A 186 1.98 -17.67 15.29
N VAL A 187 2.41 -16.46 14.98
CA VAL A 187 1.64 -15.50 14.19
C VAL A 187 2.51 -14.94 13.08
N ARG A 188 1.92 -14.84 11.89
CA ARG A 188 2.56 -14.22 10.74
C ARG A 188 1.54 -13.38 10.00
N VAL A 189 1.96 -12.21 9.55
CA VAL A 189 1.17 -11.36 8.67
C VAL A 189 1.87 -11.27 7.34
N ASP A 190 1.26 -11.81 6.30
CA ASP A 190 1.69 -11.57 4.92
C ASP A 190 0.82 -10.46 4.33
N SER A 191 1.27 -9.75 3.31
CA SER A 191 0.42 -8.81 2.57
C SER A 191 0.63 -8.92 1.09
N LYS A 192 -0.43 -8.63 0.35
CA LYS A 192 -0.41 -8.50 -1.09
C LYS A 192 -0.73 -7.07 -1.48
N ASP A 193 0.11 -6.46 -2.29
CA ASP A 193 -0.24 -5.24 -2.99
C ASP A 193 -1.24 -5.54 -4.12
N ILE A 194 -2.37 -4.85 -4.09
CA ILE A 194 -3.44 -4.95 -5.10
C ILE A 194 -3.21 -3.98 -6.27
N GLY A 195 -2.28 -3.04 -6.11
CA GLY A 195 -1.88 -2.06 -7.11
C GLY A 195 -3.00 -1.09 -7.47
N GLY A 196 -2.86 -0.45 -8.64
CA GLY A 196 -3.74 0.63 -9.10
C GLY A 196 -5.22 0.26 -9.26
N ALA A 197 -5.57 -1.03 -9.25
CA ALA A 197 -6.97 -1.49 -9.31
C ALA A 197 -7.76 -1.15 -8.03
N ALA A 198 -7.07 -0.95 -6.91
CA ALA A 198 -7.65 -0.52 -5.64
C ALA A 198 -7.38 0.95 -5.32
N ALA A 199 -6.67 1.67 -6.19
CA ALA A 199 -6.38 3.08 -6.01
C ALA A 199 -7.68 3.90 -6.11
N VAL A 200 -7.90 4.75 -5.11
CA VAL A 200 -9.04 5.68 -5.04
C VAL A 200 -8.54 7.11 -5.00
N ASP A 201 -9.34 8.03 -5.52
CA ASP A 201 -9.03 9.46 -5.49
C ASP A 201 -9.46 10.02 -4.11
N GLY A 202 -8.60 9.83 -3.11
CA GLY A 202 -8.83 10.31 -1.74
C GLY A 202 -7.79 9.72 -0.77
N SER A 203 -7.43 10.48 0.26
CA SER A 203 -6.49 10.05 1.29
C SER A 203 -6.97 10.45 2.68
N LEU A 204 -6.58 9.70 3.69
CA LEU A 204 -6.59 10.17 5.06
C LEU A 204 -5.57 11.29 5.20
N ALA A 205 -5.85 12.25 6.10
CA ALA A 205 -4.88 13.28 6.44
C ALA A 205 -3.67 12.69 7.17
N GLU A 206 -3.93 11.72 8.07
CA GLU A 206 -2.93 10.99 8.82
C GLU A 206 -3.37 9.51 8.92
N PRO A 207 -2.43 8.55 8.89
CA PRO A 207 -2.73 7.14 9.14
C PRO A 207 -3.20 6.93 10.59
N LEU A 208 -3.99 5.90 10.82
CA LEU A 208 -4.55 5.56 12.13
C LEU A 208 -3.51 4.90 13.04
N VAL A 209 -2.52 5.69 13.45
CA VAL A 209 -1.42 5.26 14.33
C VAL A 209 -1.60 5.90 15.71
N PRO A 210 -1.44 5.15 16.81
CA PRO A 210 -1.54 5.71 18.15
C PRO A 210 -0.55 6.87 18.39
N GLY A 211 -1.08 8.03 18.79
CA GLY A 211 -0.27 9.19 19.14
C GLY A 211 -0.03 10.18 17.99
N ILE A 212 -0.51 9.89 16.77
CA ILE A 212 -0.25 10.76 15.61
C ILE A 212 -0.88 12.16 15.72
N ALA A 213 -2.04 12.27 16.36
CA ALA A 213 -2.75 13.53 16.57
C ALA A 213 -2.19 14.37 17.74
N VAL A 214 -1.19 13.88 18.47
CA VAL A 214 -0.57 14.62 19.58
C VAL A 214 0.43 15.61 18.97
N LYS A 215 -0.08 16.74 18.46
CA LYS A 215 0.75 17.88 18.06
C LYS A 215 1.55 18.33 19.29
N SER A 216 2.87 18.16 19.25
CA SER A 216 3.76 18.98 20.07
C SER A 216 3.51 20.43 19.68
N GLU A 217 2.95 21.23 20.57
CA GLU A 217 2.91 22.69 20.37
C GLU A 217 4.36 23.16 20.18
N ASP A 218 4.62 23.84 19.07
CA ASP A 218 5.93 24.36 18.66
C ASP A 218 6.61 25.07 19.84
N THR A 219 7.55 24.38 20.48
CA THR A 219 8.63 25.00 21.23
C THR A 219 9.87 24.73 20.40
N GLU A 220 10.26 25.73 19.62
CA GLU A 220 11.56 25.75 18.96
C GLU A 220 12.63 25.47 20.02
N ASP A 221 13.56 24.56 19.69
CA ASP A 221 14.58 23.96 20.58
C ASP A 221 14.22 22.66 21.32
N SER A 222 13.92 21.60 20.56
CA SER A 222 14.54 20.28 20.82
C SER A 222 14.19 19.26 19.76
N SER A 223 15.19 18.48 19.37
CA SER A 223 15.13 17.28 18.55
C SER A 223 14.38 16.13 19.23
N THR A 224 13.12 16.34 19.61
CA THR A 224 12.31 15.35 20.32
C THR A 224 11.29 14.73 19.40
N THR A 225 11.65 13.51 18.98
CA THR A 225 10.82 12.45 18.42
C THR A 225 9.39 12.52 18.92
N SER A 226 8.44 12.66 17.99
CA SER A 226 7.00 12.48 18.21
C SER A 226 6.75 11.25 19.10
N ALA A 227 5.94 11.41 20.16
CA ALA A 227 5.57 10.34 21.07
C ALA A 227 4.52 9.40 20.43
N VAL A 228 4.88 8.80 19.30
CA VAL A 228 4.09 7.76 18.65
C VAL A 228 4.27 6.48 19.49
N LEU A 229 3.17 5.93 20.00
CA LEU A 229 3.24 4.69 20.80
C LEU A 229 3.46 3.45 19.93
N SER A 230 3.41 3.60 18.61
CA SER A 230 3.82 2.58 17.66
C SER A 230 4.82 3.19 16.70
N SER A 231 6.07 2.71 16.70
CA SER A 231 7.14 3.23 15.85
C SER A 231 7.20 2.55 14.48
N ILE A 232 6.36 1.55 14.25
CA ILE A 232 6.38 0.78 13.01
C ILE A 232 5.59 1.48 11.90
N GLU A 233 6.27 1.64 10.77
CA GLU A 233 5.75 2.10 9.49
C GLU A 233 5.83 0.94 8.48
N PRO A 234 4.98 0.89 7.43
CA PRO A 234 5.18 -0.06 6.34
C PRO A 234 6.57 0.13 5.70
N ASP A 235 7.11 -0.95 5.12
CA ASP A 235 8.46 -0.95 4.50
C ASP A 235 8.68 0.20 3.48
N ASP A 236 7.62 0.58 2.77
CA ASP A 236 7.65 1.64 1.73
C ASP A 236 7.19 3.02 2.24
N GLY A 237 6.97 3.18 3.55
CA GLY A 237 6.42 4.40 4.14
C GLY A 237 4.89 4.51 4.03
N TRP A 238 4.29 5.44 4.79
CA TRP A 238 2.86 5.75 4.63
C TRP A 238 2.59 6.53 3.34
N SER A 239 1.54 6.17 2.61
CA SER A 239 1.02 6.93 1.47
C SER A 239 1.98 7.02 0.27
N SER A 240 2.81 6.00 0.03
CA SER A 240 3.87 6.00 -1.01
C SER A 240 3.38 6.03 -2.47
N GLY A 241 2.08 6.14 -2.72
CA GLY A 241 1.45 5.84 -4.01
C GLY A 241 0.88 7.01 -4.82
N TRP A 242 1.48 8.20 -4.86
CA TRP A 242 1.03 9.20 -5.87
C TRP A 242 1.26 8.68 -7.31
N TRP A 243 2.29 7.84 -7.50
CA TRP A 243 2.52 7.03 -8.69
C TRP A 243 1.92 5.63 -8.48
N SER A 244 1.10 5.17 -9.43
CA SER A 244 0.54 3.82 -9.42
C SER A 244 0.47 3.28 -10.84
N ASP A 245 0.30 1.96 -11.00
CA ASP A 245 0.11 1.32 -12.31
C ASP A 245 -1.03 1.96 -13.14
N ARG A 246 -2.01 2.59 -12.47
CA ARG A 246 -3.06 3.36 -13.15
C ARG A 246 -2.47 4.48 -14.01
N TRP A 247 -1.44 5.18 -13.53
CA TRP A 247 -0.77 6.24 -14.29
C TRP A 247 0.02 5.67 -15.48
N VAL A 248 0.64 4.50 -15.31
CA VAL A 248 1.31 3.80 -16.42
C VAL A 248 0.31 3.47 -17.53
N TRP A 249 -0.83 2.88 -17.18
CA TRP A 249 -1.90 2.57 -18.13
C TRP A 249 -2.52 3.83 -18.75
N THR A 250 -2.67 4.89 -17.98
CA THR A 250 -3.22 6.17 -18.46
C THR A 250 -2.27 6.83 -19.46
N ALA A 251 -0.97 6.87 -19.17
CA ALA A 251 0.05 7.42 -20.07
C ALA A 251 0.15 6.59 -21.36
N LEU A 252 0.17 5.25 -21.24
CA LEU A 252 0.22 4.36 -22.41
C LEU A 252 -1.05 4.49 -23.28
N GLY A 253 -2.22 4.54 -22.66
CA GLY A 253 -3.48 4.78 -23.36
C GLY A 253 -3.52 6.14 -24.06
N GLY A 254 -3.02 7.19 -23.41
CA GLY A 254 -2.89 8.52 -23.98
C GLY A 254 -1.94 8.55 -25.19
N ALA A 255 -0.80 7.87 -25.09
CA ALA A 255 0.15 7.74 -26.20
C ALA A 255 -0.47 6.99 -27.39
N LEU A 256 -1.16 5.87 -27.15
CA LEU A 256 -1.85 5.11 -28.20
C LEU A 256 -2.98 5.93 -28.85
N ALA A 257 -3.76 6.68 -28.07
CA ALA A 257 -4.80 7.57 -28.57
C ALA A 257 -4.21 8.71 -29.44
N ALA A 258 -3.09 9.29 -29.01
CA ALA A 258 -2.38 10.30 -29.79
C ALA A 258 -1.87 9.74 -31.13
N LEU A 259 -1.27 8.54 -31.11
CA LEU A 259 -0.81 7.86 -32.33
C LEU A 259 -1.97 7.55 -33.28
N ALA A 260 -3.10 7.06 -32.76
CA ALA A 260 -4.30 6.82 -33.54
C ALA A 260 -4.87 8.13 -34.13
N GLY A 261 -4.85 9.22 -33.35
CA GLY A 261 -5.28 10.54 -33.82
C GLY A 261 -4.40 11.09 -34.95
N VAL A 262 -3.08 11.01 -34.79
CA VAL A 262 -2.11 11.42 -35.83
C VAL A 262 -2.23 10.54 -37.07
N GLY A 263 -2.34 9.23 -36.89
CA GLY A 263 -2.52 8.27 -37.99
C GLY A 263 -3.83 8.50 -38.75
N GLY A 264 -4.94 8.66 -38.02
CA GLY A 264 -6.25 8.98 -38.61
C GLY A 264 -6.26 10.32 -39.34
N TYR A 265 -5.63 11.34 -38.77
CA TYR A 265 -5.47 12.64 -39.44
C TYR A 265 -4.64 12.52 -40.71
N ALA A 266 -3.54 11.77 -40.68
CA ALA A 266 -2.69 11.55 -41.86
C ALA A 266 -3.45 10.83 -42.99
N LEU A 267 -4.30 9.85 -42.66
CA LEU A 267 -5.14 9.14 -43.63
C LEU A 267 -6.27 10.01 -44.21
N THR A 268 -6.89 10.87 -43.40
CA THR A 268 -8.07 11.66 -43.81
C THR A 268 -7.74 12.99 -44.48
N ARG A 269 -6.52 13.53 -44.28
CA ARG A 269 -6.10 14.81 -44.87
C ARG A 269 -6.13 14.84 -46.40
N GLY A 270 -6.07 13.68 -47.07
CA GLY A 270 -5.99 13.55 -48.52
C GLY A 270 -4.67 14.08 -49.09
N SER A 271 -4.27 13.58 -50.26
CA SER A 271 -3.19 14.21 -51.04
C SER A 271 -3.70 15.58 -51.47
N GLY A 272 -3.24 16.66 -50.83
CA GLY A 272 -3.77 18.01 -51.02
C GLY A 272 -3.95 18.42 -52.49
N ARG A 273 -4.83 19.42 -52.72
CA ARG A 273 -5.19 19.91 -54.07
C ARG A 273 -3.95 20.11 -54.95
N PRO A 274 -3.86 19.46 -56.13
CA PRO A 274 -2.73 19.65 -57.03
C PRO A 274 -2.56 21.13 -57.38
N ARG A 275 -1.33 21.63 -57.29
CA ARG A 275 -0.94 23.04 -57.52
C ARG A 275 -1.01 23.47 -58.98
N GLN A 276 -1.64 22.70 -59.85
CA GLN A 276 -1.70 22.97 -61.29
C GLN A 276 -3.15 22.95 -61.74
N VAL A 277 -3.87 24.04 -61.47
CA VAL A 277 -4.99 24.45 -62.33
C VAL A 277 -4.48 25.68 -63.08
N PRO A 278 -4.23 25.58 -64.39
CA PRO A 278 -3.85 26.73 -65.20
C PRO A 278 -4.97 27.78 -65.16
N PRO A 279 -4.65 29.08 -65.09
CA PRO A 279 -5.65 30.12 -65.27
C PRO A 279 -5.99 30.22 -66.77
N GLY A 280 -7.25 29.99 -67.12
CA GLY A 280 -7.79 30.31 -68.45
C GLY A 280 -8.61 29.18 -69.07
N ALA A 281 -9.93 29.22 -68.81
CA ALA A 281 -10.95 28.84 -69.77
C ALA A 281 -11.42 30.12 -70.47
#